data_AF-A0A536J4I9-F1
#
_entry.id   AF-A0A536J4I9-F1
#
_cell.length_a   1.000
_cell.length_b   1.000
_cell.length_c   1.000
_cell.angle_alpha   90.00
_cell.angle_beta   90.00
_cell.angle_gamma   90.00
#
_symmetry.space_group_name_H-M   'P 1'
#
loop_
_entity.id
_entity.type
_entity.pdbx_description
1 polymer ?
#
loop_
_entity_poly.entity_id
_entity_poly.type
_entity_poly.pdbx_seq_one_letter_code
_entity_poly.pdbx_strand_id
1 'polypeptide(L)'
;SVDTIPLVGEEQLADAVRAVARLHRARALVLAGAIMGGDISNAVREIREAGILVLCTSMAGSVPDAADVVVSDPVEAGVMAVMLIADTAKFSIEHVRGRRF
;
A
#
# COMPACT_ATOMS: atom_id res chain seq x y z
N SER A 1 5.20 -6.77 -13.02
CA SER A 1 5.44 -5.41 -13.51
C SER A 1 5.25 -4.44 -12.36
N VAL A 2 5.60 -3.18 -12.56
CA VAL A 2 5.25 -2.09 -11.64
C VAL A 2 4.42 -1.10 -12.44
N ASP A 3 3.15 -0.96 -12.07
CA ASP A 3 2.20 -0.11 -12.77
C ASP A 3 1.89 1.08 -11.84
N THR A 4 1.84 2.31 -12.38
CA THR A 4 1.69 3.52 -11.56
C THR A 4 0.69 4.49 -12.18
N ILE A 5 0.07 5.31 -11.33
CA ILE A 5 -0.81 6.40 -11.74
C ILE A 5 -0.72 7.54 -10.71
N PRO A 6 -0.53 8.80 -11.13
CA PRO A 6 -0.57 9.94 -10.21
C PRO A 6 -2.01 10.40 -9.99
N LEU A 7 -2.48 10.38 -8.74
CA LEU A 7 -3.82 10.82 -8.34
C LEU A 7 -3.75 11.69 -7.09
N VAL A 8 -4.73 12.59 -6.95
CA VAL A 8 -4.88 13.49 -5.79
C VAL A 8 -6.36 13.63 -5.42
N GLY A 9 -6.63 14.02 -4.18
CA GLY A 9 -8.00 14.16 -3.65
C GLY A 9 -8.52 12.86 -3.02
N GLU A 10 -9.26 13.00 -1.93
CA GLU A 10 -9.66 11.86 -1.09
C GLU A 10 -10.55 10.86 -1.82
N GLU A 11 -11.63 11.34 -2.44
CA GLU A 11 -12.61 10.52 -3.16
C GLU A 11 -11.97 9.74 -4.31
N GLN A 12 -11.21 10.44 -5.17
CA GLN A 12 -10.54 9.83 -6.32
C GLN A 12 -9.51 8.78 -5.90
N LEU A 13 -8.75 9.04 -4.83
CA LEU A 13 -7.79 8.08 -4.28
C LEU A 13 -8.51 6.88 -3.67
N ALA A 14 -9.57 7.07 -2.89
CA ALA A 14 -10.32 5.99 -2.27
C ALA A 14 -10.92 5.04 -3.33
N ASP A 15 -11.51 5.59 -4.39
CA ASP A 15 -12.06 4.81 -5.50
C ASP A 15 -10.96 4.04 -6.25
N ALA A 16 -9.83 4.69 -6.51
CA ALA A 16 -8.69 4.03 -7.15
C ALA A 16 -8.12 2.90 -6.29
N VAL A 17 -8.00 3.09 -4.98
CA VAL A 17 -7.57 2.06 -4.03
C VAL A 17 -8.52 0.86 -4.09
N ARG A 18 -9.85 1.08 -4.01
CA ARG A 18 -10.85 -0.01 -4.11
C ARG A 18 -10.78 -0.75 -5.44
N ALA A 19 -10.48 -0.04 -6.53
CA ALA A 19 -10.36 -0.65 -7.85
C ALA A 19 -9.18 -1.63 -7.94
N VAL A 20 -8.12 -1.47 -7.13
CA VAL A 20 -6.96 -2.38 -7.12
C VAL A 20 -7.36 -3.82 -6.82
N ALA A 21 -8.35 -4.05 -5.95
CA ALA A 21 -8.83 -5.41 -5.65
C ALA A 21 -9.42 -6.14 -6.88
N ARG A 22 -9.75 -5.41 -7.95
CA ARG A 22 -10.32 -5.96 -9.19
C ARG A 22 -9.29 -6.06 -10.32
N LEU A 23 -8.07 -5.56 -10.11
CA LEU A 23 -7.00 -5.62 -11.11
C LEU A 23 -6.42 -7.04 -11.19
N HIS A 24 -6.35 -7.58 -12.41
CA HIS A 24 -5.82 -8.92 -12.62
C HIS A 24 -4.34 -8.97 -12.22
N ARG A 25 -3.99 -9.94 -11.37
CA ARG A 25 -2.62 -10.18 -10.86
C ARG A 25 -2.07 -9.10 -9.92
N ALA A 26 -2.87 -8.13 -9.49
CA ALA A 26 -2.44 -7.24 -8.41
C ALA A 26 -2.19 -8.04 -7.12
N ARG A 27 -1.11 -7.69 -6.41
CA ARG A 27 -0.67 -8.38 -5.19
C ARG A 27 -0.25 -7.41 -4.08
N ALA A 28 0.28 -6.25 -4.45
CA ALA A 28 0.58 -5.18 -3.52
C ALA A 28 0.21 -3.81 -4.11
N LEU A 29 -0.05 -2.87 -3.22
CA LEU A 29 -0.24 -1.45 -3.49
C LEU A 29 0.74 -0.64 -2.62
N VAL A 30 1.37 0.37 -3.22
CA VAL A 30 2.18 1.36 -2.50
C VAL A 30 1.48 2.71 -2.59
N LEU A 31 1.09 3.28 -1.45
CA LEU A 31 0.56 4.63 -1.35
C LEU A 31 1.70 5.60 -1.02
N ALA A 32 2.05 6.45 -1.99
CA ALA A 32 3.10 7.45 -1.83
C ALA A 32 2.50 8.86 -1.84
N GLY A 33 2.73 9.61 -0.76
CA GLY A 33 2.25 10.98 -0.63
C GLY A 33 2.60 11.61 0.71
N ALA A 34 2.21 12.87 0.88
CA ALA A 34 2.49 13.64 2.10
C ALA A 34 1.36 13.54 3.15
N ILE A 35 0.11 13.40 2.71
CA ILE A 35 -1.06 13.28 3.58
C ILE A 35 -2.15 12.44 2.91
N MET A 36 -2.62 11.39 3.57
CA MET A 36 -3.76 10.59 3.13
C MET A 36 -4.52 10.06 4.36
N GLY A 37 -5.85 10.10 4.32
CA GLY A 37 -6.69 9.67 5.42
C GLY A 37 -8.15 9.53 5.00
N GLY A 38 -9.05 9.50 5.99
CA GLY A 38 -10.49 9.47 5.73
C GLY A 38 -10.89 8.21 4.97
N ASP A 39 -11.63 8.37 3.88
CA ASP A 39 -12.15 7.24 3.11
C ASP A 39 -11.05 6.41 2.42
N ILE A 40 -9.87 6.99 2.16
CA ILE A 40 -8.70 6.25 1.68
C ILE A 40 -8.32 5.16 2.69
N SER A 41 -8.39 5.47 3.99
CA SER A 41 -8.08 4.48 5.04
C SER A 41 -9.09 3.34 5.10
N ASN A 42 -10.36 3.61 4.80
CA ASN A 42 -11.39 2.58 4.71
C ASN A 42 -11.12 1.68 3.50
N ALA A 43 -10.90 2.28 2.33
CA ALA A 43 -10.54 1.56 1.11
C ALA A 43 -9.29 0.67 1.30
N VAL A 44 -8.27 1.16 2.01
CA VAL A 44 -7.07 0.37 2.35
C VAL A 44 -7.43 -0.87 3.15
N ARG A 45 -8.31 -0.76 4.16
CA ARG A 45 -8.73 -1.93 4.96
C ARG A 45 -9.50 -2.93 4.09
N GLU A 46 -10.42 -2.45 3.27
CA GLU A 46 -11.21 -3.28 2.35
C GLU A 46 -10.32 -4.11 1.42
N ILE A 47 -9.30 -3.50 0.78
CA ILE A 47 -8.43 -4.26 -0.14
C ILE A 47 -7.45 -5.19 0.57
N ARG A 48 -7.07 -4.87 1.81
CA ARG A 48 -6.25 -5.77 2.65
C ARG A 48 -7.02 -7.02 3.00
N GLU A 49 -8.31 -6.90 3.31
CA GLU A 49 -9.21 -8.05 3.50
C GLU A 49 -9.36 -8.88 2.22
N ALA A 50 -9.29 -8.24 1.05
CA ALA A 50 -9.22 -8.91 -0.25
C ALA A 50 -7.85 -9.54 -0.57
N GLY A 51 -6.88 -9.46 0.35
CA GLY A 51 -5.56 -10.10 0.21
C GLY A 51 -4.51 -9.27 -0.53
N ILE A 52 -4.76 -7.98 -0.79
CA ILE A 52 -3.75 -7.07 -1.34
C ILE A 52 -2.87 -6.54 -0.21
N LEU A 53 -1.56 -6.70 -0.33
CA LEU A 53 -0.60 -6.10 0.60
C LEU A 53 -0.56 -4.58 0.39
N VAL A 54 -0.65 -3.80 1.46
CA VAL A 54 -0.59 -2.33 1.35
C VAL A 54 0.60 -1.80 2.11
N LEU A 55 1.49 -1.12 1.39
CA LEU A 55 2.57 -0.33 1.97
C LEU A 55 2.25 1.16 1.77
N CYS A 56 2.74 2.01 2.66
CA CYS A 56 2.66 3.45 2.45
C CYS A 56 3.95 4.16 2.85
N THR A 57 4.17 5.34 2.29
CA THR A 57 5.22 6.24 2.79
C THR A 57 4.88 6.73 4.19
N SER A 58 5.87 7.14 4.97
CA SER A 58 5.61 7.90 6.20
C SER A 58 4.95 9.23 5.83
N MET A 59 3.66 9.38 6.18
CA MET A 59 2.80 10.49 5.77
C MET A 59 1.88 10.91 6.91
N ALA A 60 1.28 12.10 6.81
CA ALA A 60 0.22 12.54 7.71
C ALA A 60 -1.13 11.86 7.37
N GLY A 61 -2.07 11.92 8.30
CA GLY A 61 -3.40 11.32 8.16
C GLY A 61 -3.47 9.88 8.66
N SER A 62 -4.59 9.21 8.39
CA SER A 62 -4.93 7.91 8.98
C SER A 62 -4.54 6.69 8.13
N VAL A 63 -4.02 6.86 6.91
CA VAL A 63 -3.56 5.75 6.07
C VAL A 63 -2.42 4.94 6.69
N PRO A 64 -1.40 5.56 7.34
CA PRO A 64 -0.33 4.80 8.00
C PRO A 64 -0.83 3.77 9.03
N ASP A 65 -1.95 4.04 9.70
CA ASP A 65 -2.54 3.13 10.69
C ASP A 65 -3.36 2.01 10.04
N ALA A 66 -3.74 2.17 8.77
CA ALA A 66 -4.51 1.20 8.00
C ALA A 66 -3.63 0.26 7.15
N ALA A 67 -2.42 0.69 6.78
CA ALA A 67 -1.49 -0.06 5.95
C ALA A 67 -0.88 -1.29 6.68
N ASP A 68 -0.30 -2.23 5.92
CA ASP A 68 0.43 -3.36 6.48
C ASP A 68 1.83 -2.95 6.98
N VAL A 69 2.51 -2.06 6.26
CA VAL A 69 3.87 -1.59 6.57
C VAL A 69 3.99 -0.10 6.21
N VAL A 70 4.63 0.67 7.08
CA VAL A 70 4.97 2.08 6.81
C VAL A 70 6.48 2.17 6.57
N VAL A 71 6.88 2.78 5.46
CA VAL A 71 8.30 2.90 5.08
C VAL A 71 8.59 4.36 4.77
N SER A 72 9.58 4.95 5.43
CA SER A 72 9.88 6.37 5.29
C SER A 72 10.49 6.70 3.94
N ASP A 73 11.42 5.87 3.46
CA ASP A 73 12.05 6.04 2.16
C ASP A 73 11.16 5.46 1.03
N PRO A 74 10.74 6.27 0.04
CA PRO A 74 9.87 5.79 -1.03
C PRO A 74 10.55 4.78 -1.95
N VAL A 75 11.88 4.82 -2.08
CA VAL A 75 12.62 3.84 -2.89
C VAL A 75 12.60 2.48 -2.19
N GLU A 76 12.88 2.44 -0.89
CA GLU A 76 12.79 1.25 -0.05
C GLU A 76 11.37 0.67 -0.06
N ALA A 77 10.34 1.50 0.05
CA ALA A 77 8.94 1.06 -0.01
C ALA A 77 8.65 0.27 -1.31
N GLY A 78 9.15 0.75 -2.44
CA GLY A 78 9.04 0.07 -3.73
C GLY A 78 9.80 -1.26 -3.78
N VAL A 79 11.05 -1.28 -3.26
CA VAL A 79 11.87 -2.50 -3.18
C VAL A 79 11.19 -3.56 -2.31
N MET A 80 10.73 -3.17 -1.12
CA MET A 80 10.03 -4.07 -0.19
C MET A 80 8.75 -4.63 -0.82
N ALA A 81 7.97 -3.82 -1.54
CA ALA A 81 6.76 -4.29 -2.22
C ALA A 81 7.07 -5.39 -3.24
N VAL A 82 8.13 -5.23 -4.03
CA VAL A 82 8.58 -6.27 -4.98
C VAL A 82 9.06 -7.52 -4.25
N MET A 83 9.87 -7.35 -3.20
CA MET A 83 10.39 -8.48 -2.41
C MET A 83 9.27 -9.28 -1.73
N LEU A 84 8.19 -8.63 -1.29
CA LEU A 84 7.04 -9.30 -0.66
C LEU A 84 6.23 -10.16 -1.65
N ILE A 85 6.29 -9.87 -2.95
CA ILE A 85 5.55 -10.62 -3.98
C ILE A 85 6.45 -11.69 -4.64
N ALA A 86 7.76 -11.51 -4.61
CA ALA A 86 8.68 -12.39 -5.31
C ALA A 86 8.82 -13.76 -4.64
N ASP A 87 8.49 -14.83 -5.36
CA ASP A 87 8.66 -16.22 -4.89
C ASP A 87 10.13 -16.60 -4.63
N THR A 88 11.08 -15.79 -5.11
CA THR A 88 12.53 -15.98 -4.94
C THR A 88 13.10 -15.30 -3.70
N ALA A 89 12.33 -14.43 -3.04
CA ALA A 89 12.76 -13.71 -1.85
C ALA A 89 12.36 -14.47 -0.58
N LYS A 90 13.23 -14.43 0.44
CA LYS A 90 12.89 -14.90 1.80
C LYS A 90 12.09 -13.88 2.61
N PHE A 91 11.85 -12.70 2.05
CA PHE A 91 11.19 -11.60 2.72
C PHE A 91 9.69 -11.87 2.77
N SER A 92 9.11 -11.81 3.97
CA SER A 92 7.71 -12.19 4.21
C SER A 92 7.00 -11.11 5.02
N ILE A 93 5.73 -10.89 4.68
CA ILE A 93 4.88 -9.94 5.38
C ILE A 93 4.71 -10.29 6.87
N GLU A 94 4.77 -11.58 7.22
CA GLU A 94 4.61 -12.07 8.59
C GLU A 94 5.64 -11.47 9.56
N HIS A 95 6.84 -11.14 9.07
CA HIS A 95 7.91 -10.59 9.90
C HIS A 95 7.85 -9.08 10.07
N VAL A 96 7.13 -8.38 9.18
CA VAL A 96 7.20 -6.91 9.06
C VAL A 96 5.86 -6.20 9.21
N ARG A 97 4.73 -6.94 9.24
CA ARG A 97 3.41 -6.36 9.43
C ARG A 97 3.33 -5.53 10.71
N GLY A 98 2.76 -4.34 10.61
CA GLY A 98 2.62 -3.37 11.70
C GLY A 98 3.90 -2.63 12.06
N ARG A 99 5.03 -2.90 11.39
CA ARG A 99 6.29 -2.18 11.62
C ARG A 99 6.37 -0.90 10.79
N ARG A 100 7.23 -0.01 11.27
CA ARG A 100 7.60 1.24 10.61
C ARG A 100 9.12 1.24 10.39
N PHE A 101 9.55 1.62 9.18
CA PHE A 101 10.94 1.71 8.76
C PHE A 101 11.30 3.15 8.38
#